data_AF-S9R0M8-F1
#
_entry.id   AF-S9R0M8-F1
#
_cell.length_a   1.000
_cell.length_b   1.000
_cell.length_c   1.000
_cell.angle_alpha   90.00
_cell.angle_beta   90.00
_cell.angle_gamma   90.00
#
_symmetry.space_group_name_H-M   'P 1'
#
loop_
_entity.id
_entity.type
_entity.pdbx_description
1 polymer ?
#
loop_
_entity_poly.entity_id
_entity_poly.type
_entity_poly.pdbx_seq_one_letter_code
_entity_poly.pdbx_strand_id
1 'polypeptide(L)'
;MHGATLVARWTLGGSLALFAGLAAVAEPPVPLRSVPVLSAPVLPAARSALALPLRITIGPARPPPGTADRASPGETVSPVLSPATPPVVAQRGAPLRPVARGPWRPPALWDPLPEGRDWTQTALEAMAETSPGLPDLLPADIGDWCPGYPRASKAWRAAFWIATISALARRESNHDPQAVGGGGAWHGLLQIAPATARGHGCEADTPAELADGRANLACAVRIMTHAVARDGVVAAGGGGLAADWGPMSREAPREAIRQWVRDQPYCEVQTAVATALRPLARPGAASIRLAAR
;
A
#
# COMPACT_ATOMS: atom_id res chain seq x y z
N MET A 1 72.12 -0.32 -5.02
CA MET A 1 71.41 -1.38 -4.28
C MET A 1 70.90 -0.79 -2.97
N HIS A 2 69.64 -1.08 -2.65
CA HIS A 2 68.85 -0.71 -1.45
C HIS A 2 68.15 0.66 -1.51
N GLY A 3 66.91 0.61 -2.00
CA GLY A 3 65.92 1.67 -1.88
C GLY A 3 65.27 1.67 -0.50
N ALA A 4 64.91 2.87 -0.04
CA ALA A 4 64.23 3.11 1.23
C ALA A 4 62.71 3.14 1.03
N THR A 5 62.02 2.31 1.80
CA THR A 5 60.57 2.17 1.93
C THR A 5 59.99 3.32 2.76
N LEU A 6 59.00 4.04 2.21
CA LEU A 6 58.19 5.01 2.95
C LEU A 6 56.96 4.31 3.52
N VAL A 7 56.83 4.27 4.85
CA VAL A 7 55.62 3.84 5.57
C VAL A 7 54.88 5.09 6.05
N ALA A 8 53.70 5.35 5.49
CA ALA A 8 52.82 6.43 5.91
C ALA A 8 52.04 6.02 7.18
N ARG A 9 52.30 6.72 8.29
CA ARG A 9 51.50 6.66 9.53
C ARG A 9 50.38 7.70 9.43
N TRP A 10 49.13 7.25 9.49
CA TRP A 10 47.96 8.12 9.69
C TRP A 10 47.76 8.34 11.19
N THR A 11 47.84 9.59 11.64
CA THR A 11 47.47 10.02 12.99
C THR A 11 45.98 10.38 13.03
N LEU A 12 45.25 9.72 13.94
CA LEU A 12 43.87 10.02 14.32
C LEU A 12 43.83 11.38 15.05
N GLY A 13 43.16 12.36 14.47
CA GLY A 13 42.82 13.62 15.14
C GLY A 13 41.50 13.47 15.92
N GLY A 14 41.60 13.35 17.24
CA GLY A 14 40.47 13.45 18.16
C GLY A 14 40.19 14.91 18.50
N SER A 15 38.96 15.37 18.27
CA SER A 15 38.48 16.69 18.70
C SER A 15 37.80 16.57 20.07
N LEU A 16 38.45 17.10 21.11
CA LEU A 16 37.86 17.38 22.42
C LEU A 16 37.09 18.71 22.32
N ALA A 17 35.76 18.66 22.44
CA ALA A 17 34.93 19.84 22.65
C ALA A 17 34.64 20.00 24.15
N LEU A 18 35.14 21.09 24.73
CA LEU A 18 34.84 21.58 26.07
C LEU A 18 33.40 22.12 26.11
N PHE A 19 32.53 21.50 26.91
CA PHE A 19 31.25 22.08 27.29
C PHE A 19 31.42 22.87 28.60
N ALA A 20 31.28 24.19 28.51
CA ALA A 20 31.12 25.08 29.65
C ALA A 20 29.68 24.98 30.18
N GLY A 21 29.56 24.74 31.49
CA GLY A 21 28.28 24.56 32.17
C GLY A 21 27.47 25.85 32.31
N LEU A 22 26.17 25.77 32.00
CA LEU A 22 25.15 26.66 32.55
C LEU A 22 24.46 25.93 33.70
N ALA A 23 24.52 26.50 34.90
CA ALA A 23 23.75 26.07 36.04
C ALA A 23 22.29 26.52 35.85
N ALA A 24 21.37 25.56 35.70
CA ALA A 24 19.93 25.79 35.78
C ALA A 24 19.49 25.71 37.24
N VAL A 25 18.87 26.78 37.73
CA VAL A 25 18.20 26.84 39.03
C VAL A 25 16.95 25.96 38.94
N ALA A 26 16.86 24.94 39.79
CA ALA A 26 15.69 24.07 39.90
C ALA A 26 14.60 24.77 40.74
N GLU A 27 13.44 25.03 40.12
CA GLU A 27 12.21 25.38 40.83
C GLU A 27 11.60 24.13 41.50
N PRO A 28 10.98 24.25 42.70
CA PRO A 28 10.32 23.12 43.35
C PRO A 28 8.99 22.78 42.65
N PRO A 29 8.61 21.49 42.60
CA PRO A 29 7.37 21.07 41.95
C PRO A 29 6.14 21.53 42.74
N VAL A 30 5.17 22.10 42.00
CA VAL A 30 3.82 22.42 42.47
C VAL A 30 3.09 21.13 42.88
N PRO A 31 2.40 21.08 44.03
CA PRO A 31 1.61 19.91 44.41
C PRO A 31 0.38 19.76 43.50
N LEU A 32 0.31 18.63 42.78
CA LEU A 32 -0.84 18.25 41.99
C LEU A 32 -2.04 17.99 42.92
N ARG A 33 -3.11 18.77 42.75
CA ARG A 33 -4.43 18.48 43.32
C ARG A 33 -4.94 17.14 42.80
N SER A 34 -5.35 16.27 43.71
CA SER A 34 -6.04 15.02 43.43
C SER A 34 -7.37 15.30 42.71
N VAL A 35 -7.50 14.78 41.49
CA VAL A 35 -8.77 14.74 40.76
C VAL A 35 -9.52 13.48 41.23
N PRO A 36 -10.79 13.57 41.64
CA PRO A 36 -11.56 12.39 42.01
C PRO A 36 -11.83 11.52 40.77
N VAL A 37 -11.41 10.27 40.85
CA VAL A 37 -11.71 9.22 39.86
C VAL A 37 -13.20 8.90 39.96
N LEU A 38 -13.98 9.31 38.96
CA LEU A 38 -15.34 8.83 38.76
C LEU A 38 -15.28 7.37 38.31
N SER A 39 -15.66 6.46 39.22
CA SER A 39 -15.83 5.04 38.93
C SER A 39 -16.94 4.85 37.89
N ALA A 40 -16.58 4.28 36.74
CA ALA A 40 -17.56 3.81 35.76
C ALA A 40 -18.32 2.60 36.33
N PRO A 41 -19.64 2.48 36.09
CA PRO A 41 -20.39 1.31 36.52
C PRO A 41 -19.99 0.09 35.70
N VAL A 42 -19.62 -0.99 36.40
CA VAL A 42 -19.42 -2.32 35.83
C VAL A 42 -20.78 -2.87 35.42
N LEU A 43 -21.02 -2.97 34.11
CA LEU A 43 -22.17 -3.70 33.57
C LEU A 43 -21.91 -5.22 33.71
N PRO A 44 -22.89 -6.01 34.19
CA PRO A 44 -22.73 -7.45 34.29
C PRO A 44 -22.74 -8.09 32.90
N ALA A 45 -21.81 -9.00 32.66
CA ALA A 45 -21.76 -9.84 31.48
C ALA A 45 -23.03 -10.69 31.37
N ALA A 46 -23.85 -10.44 30.36
CA ALA A 46 -24.94 -11.33 29.98
C ALA A 46 -24.34 -12.64 29.46
N ARG A 47 -24.50 -13.71 30.25
CA ARG A 47 -24.25 -15.09 29.83
C ARG A 47 -25.31 -15.48 28.79
N SER A 48 -24.98 -15.40 27.51
CA SER A 48 -25.77 -16.05 26.46
C SER A 48 -25.53 -17.56 26.52
N ALA A 49 -26.56 -18.27 26.97
CA ALA A 49 -26.65 -19.72 26.91
C ALA A 49 -27.13 -20.19 25.52
N LEU A 50 -26.73 -21.43 25.18
CA LEU A 50 -27.24 -22.32 24.14
C LEU A 50 -26.75 -22.07 22.70
N ALA A 51 -25.57 -22.63 22.40
CA ALA A 51 -25.25 -23.10 21.05
C ALA A 51 -25.80 -24.53 20.89
N LEU A 52 -26.86 -24.71 20.11
CA LEU A 52 -27.26 -26.03 19.61
C LEU A 52 -26.38 -26.38 18.39
N PRO A 53 -25.82 -27.60 18.30
CA PRO A 53 -25.13 -28.05 17.10
C PRO A 53 -26.17 -28.45 16.05
N LEU A 54 -26.30 -27.67 14.97
CA LEU A 54 -27.07 -28.08 13.80
C LEU A 54 -26.27 -29.15 13.05
N ARG A 55 -26.59 -30.42 13.27
CA ARG A 55 -26.12 -31.53 12.41
C ARG A 55 -26.97 -31.56 11.15
N ILE A 56 -26.41 -31.15 10.03
CA ILE A 56 -27.03 -31.32 8.71
C ILE A 56 -26.71 -32.75 8.24
N THR A 57 -27.68 -33.66 8.36
CA THR A 57 -27.65 -34.97 7.69
C THR A 57 -28.24 -34.83 6.29
N ILE A 58 -27.40 -34.96 5.26
CA ILE A 58 -27.84 -35.06 3.87
C ILE A 58 -28.22 -36.52 3.61
N GLY A 59 -29.53 -36.80 3.60
CA GLY A 59 -30.08 -38.06 3.11
C GLY A 59 -30.53 -37.94 1.64
N PRO A 60 -30.51 -39.03 0.84
CA PRO A 60 -30.94 -38.97 -0.55
C PRO A 60 -32.45 -38.73 -0.63
N ALA A 61 -32.84 -37.67 -1.35
CA ALA A 61 -34.24 -37.30 -1.52
C ALA A 61 -34.99 -38.30 -2.40
N ARG A 62 -36.13 -38.79 -1.89
CA ARG A 62 -37.12 -39.59 -2.63
C ARG A 62 -38.07 -38.64 -3.38
N PRO A 63 -38.43 -38.90 -4.64
CA PRO A 63 -39.38 -38.05 -5.35
C PRO A 63 -40.83 -38.27 -4.86
N PRO A 64 -41.66 -37.20 -4.76
CA PRO A 64 -43.08 -37.33 -4.44
C PRO A 64 -43.90 -37.82 -5.65
N PRO A 65 -45.09 -38.40 -5.43
CA PRO A 65 -45.94 -38.92 -6.50
C PRO A 65 -46.64 -37.79 -7.25
N GLY A 66 -46.80 -37.98 -8.56
CA GLY A 66 -47.43 -37.02 -9.45
C GLY A 66 -48.92 -36.86 -9.19
N THR A 67 -49.35 -35.63 -8.96
CA THR A 67 -50.75 -35.21 -9.11
C THR A 67 -50.89 -34.52 -10.45
N ALA A 68 -51.65 -35.15 -11.34
CA ALA A 68 -52.17 -34.50 -12.53
C ALA A 68 -53.19 -33.44 -12.10
N ASP A 69 -52.97 -32.18 -12.46
CA ASP A 69 -54.04 -31.19 -12.43
C ASP A 69 -54.00 -30.26 -13.66
N ARG A 70 -55.01 -30.48 -14.49
CA ARG A 70 -55.84 -29.53 -15.25
C ARG A 70 -55.18 -28.24 -15.77
N ALA A 71 -55.03 -28.20 -17.10
CA ALA A 71 -54.64 -27.02 -17.87
C ALA A 71 -55.65 -25.87 -17.75
N SER A 72 -55.15 -24.68 -17.37
CA SER A 72 -55.80 -23.38 -17.64
C SER A 72 -55.35 -22.85 -19.01
N PRO A 73 -56.23 -22.24 -19.81
CA PRO A 73 -55.87 -21.73 -21.11
C PRO A 73 -55.25 -20.33 -21.02
N GLY A 74 -54.05 -20.21 -21.59
CA GLY A 74 -53.62 -19.02 -22.34
C GLY A 74 -53.26 -17.76 -21.57
N GLU A 75 -52.10 -17.75 -20.92
CA GLU A 75 -51.33 -16.52 -20.79
C GLU A 75 -50.13 -16.60 -21.74
N THR A 76 -50.30 -16.02 -22.92
CA THR A 76 -49.24 -15.89 -23.92
C THR A 76 -48.18 -14.92 -23.40
N VAL A 77 -47.17 -15.44 -22.70
CA VAL A 77 -45.93 -14.71 -22.46
C VAL A 77 -45.20 -14.63 -23.79
N SER A 78 -45.33 -13.50 -24.48
CA SER A 78 -44.51 -13.23 -25.67
C SER A 78 -43.02 -13.34 -25.30
N PRO A 79 -42.21 -14.08 -26.06
CA PRO A 79 -40.78 -14.08 -25.83
C PRO A 79 -40.28 -12.66 -26.15
N VAL A 80 -39.79 -11.95 -25.13
CA VAL A 80 -39.00 -10.76 -25.37
C VAL A 80 -37.74 -11.23 -26.08
N LEU A 81 -37.71 -11.06 -27.40
CA LEU A 81 -36.52 -11.28 -28.22
C LEU A 81 -35.41 -10.40 -27.65
N SER A 82 -34.43 -11.01 -26.99
CA SER A 82 -33.15 -10.35 -26.74
C SER A 82 -32.65 -9.80 -28.08
N PRO A 83 -32.30 -8.51 -28.18
CA PRO A 83 -31.75 -8.00 -29.43
C PRO A 83 -30.53 -8.84 -29.77
N ALA A 84 -30.59 -9.49 -30.94
CA ALA A 84 -29.49 -10.27 -31.47
C ALA A 84 -28.24 -9.38 -31.45
N THR A 85 -27.22 -9.79 -30.70
CA THR A 85 -25.95 -9.08 -30.71
C THR A 85 -25.48 -9.07 -32.16
N PRO A 86 -25.25 -7.90 -32.78
CA PRO A 86 -24.82 -7.87 -34.17
C PRO A 86 -23.54 -8.73 -34.29
N PRO A 87 -23.37 -9.48 -35.38
CA PRO A 87 -22.18 -10.29 -35.55
C PRO A 87 -20.96 -9.39 -35.41
N VAL A 88 -20.08 -9.73 -34.46
CA VAL A 88 -18.78 -9.06 -34.34
C VAL A 88 -18.01 -9.39 -35.61
N VAL A 89 -18.06 -8.48 -36.59
CA VAL A 89 -17.23 -8.57 -37.79
C VAL A 89 -15.81 -8.29 -37.33
N ALA A 90 -15.06 -9.35 -37.04
CA ALA A 90 -13.64 -9.25 -36.79
C ALA A 90 -12.99 -8.64 -38.05
N GLN A 91 -12.46 -7.42 -37.93
CA GLN A 91 -11.64 -6.80 -38.96
C GLN A 91 -10.40 -7.67 -39.17
N ARG A 92 -10.45 -8.58 -40.16
CA ARG A 92 -9.30 -9.39 -40.57
C ARG A 92 -8.45 -8.55 -41.52
N GLY A 93 -7.13 -8.59 -41.36
CA GLY A 93 -6.20 -7.88 -42.25
C GLY A 93 -5.81 -6.47 -41.83
N ALA A 94 -6.00 -6.09 -40.56
CA ALA A 94 -5.38 -4.86 -40.05
C ALA A 94 -3.85 -4.94 -40.26
N PRO A 95 -3.22 -4.01 -41.00
CA PRO A 95 -1.81 -4.08 -41.36
C PRO A 95 -0.89 -3.92 -40.13
N LEU A 96 -1.43 -3.37 -39.04
CA LEU A 96 -0.75 -3.21 -37.76
C LEU A 96 -1.58 -3.90 -36.68
N ARG A 97 -1.08 -5.01 -36.15
CA ARG A 97 -1.61 -5.59 -34.91
C ARG A 97 -1.06 -4.80 -33.73
N PRO A 98 -1.90 -4.35 -32.78
CA PRO A 98 -1.40 -3.81 -31.53
C PRO A 98 -0.50 -4.85 -30.86
N VAL A 99 0.75 -4.48 -30.58
CA VAL A 99 1.60 -5.29 -29.71
C VAL A 99 0.99 -5.21 -28.31
N ALA A 100 0.72 -6.36 -27.71
CA ALA A 100 0.29 -6.39 -26.32
C ALA A 100 1.35 -5.69 -25.49
N ARG A 101 0.97 -4.58 -24.84
CA ARG A 101 1.85 -3.97 -23.84
C ARG A 101 2.01 -5.00 -22.74
N GLY A 102 3.25 -5.18 -22.25
CA GLY A 102 3.49 -5.95 -21.05
C GLY A 102 2.63 -5.44 -19.90
N PRO A 103 2.44 -6.25 -18.83
CA PRO A 103 1.69 -5.82 -17.67
C PRO A 103 2.23 -4.46 -17.18
N TRP A 104 1.34 -3.49 -17.05
CA TRP A 104 1.72 -2.17 -16.55
C TRP A 104 2.24 -2.32 -15.13
N ARG A 105 3.45 -1.83 -14.88
CA ARG A 105 4.06 -1.76 -13.56
C ARG A 105 4.13 -0.32 -13.11
N PRO A 106 3.73 -0.01 -11.87
CA PRO A 106 3.91 1.32 -11.34
C PRO A 106 5.41 1.62 -11.17
N PRO A 107 5.87 2.82 -11.55
CA PRO A 107 7.21 3.28 -11.20
C PRO A 107 7.48 3.15 -9.70
N ALA A 108 8.63 2.56 -9.38
CA ALA A 108 9.12 2.37 -8.02
C ALA A 108 10.59 2.81 -7.93
N LEU A 109 11.00 3.39 -6.80
CA LEU A 109 12.35 3.93 -6.65
C LEU A 109 13.45 2.84 -6.71
N TRP A 110 13.08 1.59 -6.44
CA TRP A 110 13.97 0.42 -6.56
C TRP A 110 14.00 -0.20 -7.96
N ASP A 111 13.28 0.33 -8.95
CA ASP A 111 13.20 -0.27 -10.29
C ASP A 111 14.55 -0.51 -10.99
N PRO A 112 15.62 0.29 -10.76
CA PRO A 112 16.94 -0.02 -11.31
C PRO A 112 17.62 -1.26 -10.72
N LEU A 113 17.12 -1.80 -9.60
CA LEU A 113 17.69 -2.95 -8.92
C LEU A 113 17.18 -4.27 -9.54
N PRO A 114 18.02 -5.33 -9.61
CA PRO A 114 17.61 -6.63 -10.16
C PRO A 114 16.34 -7.20 -9.51
N GLU A 115 16.19 -7.04 -8.20
CA GLU A 115 15.09 -7.54 -7.39
C GLU A 115 13.85 -6.63 -7.42
N GLY A 116 13.98 -5.40 -7.91
CA GLY A 116 12.94 -4.37 -7.81
C GLY A 116 11.61 -4.77 -8.43
N ARG A 117 11.65 -5.57 -9.51
CA ARG A 117 10.43 -6.12 -10.14
C ARG A 117 9.68 -7.05 -9.19
N ASP A 118 10.40 -7.95 -8.52
CA ASP A 118 9.81 -8.96 -7.65
C ASP A 118 9.33 -8.33 -6.33
N TRP A 119 10.02 -7.29 -5.86
CA TRP A 119 9.56 -6.47 -4.73
C TRP A 119 8.26 -5.73 -5.03
N THR A 120 8.14 -5.12 -6.21
CA THR A 120 6.88 -4.48 -6.64
C THR A 120 5.75 -5.51 -6.71
N GLN A 121 5.99 -6.67 -7.30
CA GLN A 121 4.97 -7.72 -7.40
C GLN A 121 4.51 -8.20 -6.02
N THR A 122 5.46 -8.51 -5.12
CA THR A 122 5.16 -8.98 -3.77
C THR A 122 4.35 -7.96 -2.97
N ALA A 123 4.73 -6.68 -3.03
CA ALA A 123 4.00 -5.64 -2.30
C ALA A 123 2.59 -5.43 -2.86
N LEU A 124 2.37 -5.58 -4.17
CA LEU A 124 1.04 -5.57 -4.77
C LEU A 124 0.18 -6.76 -4.32
N GLU A 125 0.77 -7.96 -4.25
CA GLU A 125 0.11 -9.17 -3.76
C GLU A 125 -0.29 -9.01 -2.28
N ALA A 126 0.64 -8.56 -1.43
CA ALA A 126 0.36 -8.32 -0.01
C ALA A 126 -0.77 -7.28 0.20
N MET A 127 -0.83 -6.24 -0.63
CA MET A 127 -1.93 -5.26 -0.58
C MET A 127 -3.27 -5.86 -1.02
N ALA A 128 -3.26 -6.82 -1.95
CA ALA A 128 -4.47 -7.48 -2.45
C ALA A 128 -5.00 -8.54 -1.47
N GLU A 129 -4.11 -9.19 -0.72
CA GLU A 129 -4.44 -10.21 0.29
C GLU A 129 -4.92 -9.58 1.61
N THR A 130 -4.51 -8.36 1.91
CA THR A 130 -4.95 -7.63 3.11
C THR A 130 -6.30 -6.94 2.87
N SER A 131 -7.29 -7.12 3.76
CA SER A 131 -8.60 -6.46 3.67
C SER A 131 -9.07 -5.85 5.00
N PRO A 132 -9.45 -4.56 5.05
CA PRO A 132 -9.26 -3.57 3.97
C PRO A 132 -7.77 -3.38 3.66
N GLY A 133 -7.41 -3.32 2.39
CA GLY A 133 -6.02 -3.11 1.98
C GLY A 133 -5.67 -1.63 1.95
N LEU A 134 -4.38 -1.29 1.93
CA LEU A 134 -3.91 0.09 1.73
C LEU A 134 -4.64 0.85 0.59
N PRO A 135 -4.90 0.25 -0.60
CA PRO A 135 -5.61 0.94 -1.70
C PRO A 135 -7.10 1.20 -1.45
N ASP A 136 -7.68 0.60 -0.42
CA ASP A 136 -9.09 0.79 -0.02
C ASP A 136 -9.28 2.01 0.88
N LEU A 137 -8.21 2.47 1.53
CA LEU A 137 -8.23 3.57 2.48
C LEU A 137 -8.21 4.93 1.77
N LEU A 138 -8.83 5.93 2.40
CA LEU A 138 -8.82 7.32 1.92
C LEU A 138 -8.31 8.25 3.03
N PRO A 139 -6.97 8.36 3.21
CA PRO A 139 -6.39 9.17 4.27
C PRO A 139 -6.72 10.66 4.13
N ALA A 140 -6.85 11.38 5.25
CA ALA A 140 -7.25 12.78 5.27
C ALA A 140 -6.23 13.72 4.59
N ASP A 141 -4.95 13.39 4.66
CA ASP A 141 -3.84 14.13 4.04
C ASP A 141 -3.55 13.69 2.60
N ILE A 142 -4.35 12.79 2.01
CA ILE A 142 -4.03 12.19 0.71
C ILE A 142 -3.95 13.21 -0.44
N GLY A 143 -4.63 14.34 -0.34
CA GLY A 143 -4.53 15.43 -1.33
C GLY A 143 -3.15 16.09 -1.38
N ASP A 144 -2.46 16.14 -0.23
CA ASP A 144 -1.10 16.68 -0.13
C ASP A 144 -0.07 15.68 -0.66
N TRP A 145 -0.36 14.39 -0.55
CA TRP A 145 0.48 13.32 -1.06
C TRP A 145 0.27 13.05 -2.55
N CYS A 146 -0.97 12.98 -2.99
CA CYS A 146 -1.34 12.47 -4.30
C CYS A 146 -2.74 12.99 -4.72
N PRO A 147 -2.84 14.18 -5.35
CA PRO A 147 -4.12 14.83 -5.67
C PRO A 147 -5.10 13.98 -6.50
N GLY A 148 -4.59 13.12 -7.38
CA GLY A 148 -5.38 12.19 -8.20
C GLY A 148 -5.95 10.99 -7.44
N TYR A 149 -5.39 10.65 -6.27
CA TYR A 149 -5.69 9.43 -5.54
C TYR A 149 -7.19 9.20 -5.24
N PRO A 150 -7.97 10.21 -4.80
CA PRO A 150 -9.38 9.99 -4.46
C PRO A 150 -10.22 9.47 -5.63
N ARG A 151 -9.85 9.85 -6.87
CA ARG A 151 -10.55 9.45 -8.10
C ARG A 151 -9.86 8.29 -8.83
N ALA A 152 -8.72 7.83 -8.33
CA ALA A 152 -7.94 6.78 -8.93
C ALA A 152 -8.59 5.40 -8.74
N SER A 153 -8.38 4.49 -9.69
CA SER A 153 -8.77 3.08 -9.54
C SER A 153 -7.92 2.41 -8.44
N LYS A 154 -8.36 1.25 -7.90
CA LYS A 154 -7.56 0.50 -6.92
C LYS A 154 -6.14 0.22 -7.40
N ALA A 155 -5.94 -0.07 -8.68
CA ALA A 155 -4.61 -0.32 -9.25
C ALA A 155 -3.70 0.92 -9.18
N TRP A 156 -4.23 2.10 -9.50
CA TRP A 156 -3.49 3.36 -9.40
C TRP A 156 -3.28 3.79 -7.93
N ARG A 157 -4.21 3.45 -7.03
CA ARG A 157 -4.02 3.64 -5.58
C ARG A 157 -2.95 2.72 -5.01
N ALA A 158 -2.87 1.47 -5.47
CA ALA A 158 -1.79 0.55 -5.11
C ALA A 158 -0.44 1.05 -5.63
N ALA A 159 -0.41 1.64 -6.82
CA ALA A 159 0.80 2.26 -7.38
C ALA A 159 1.37 3.37 -6.49
N PHE A 160 0.51 4.24 -5.95
CA PHE A 160 0.91 5.24 -4.96
C PHE A 160 1.60 4.61 -3.74
N TRP A 161 1.04 3.52 -3.22
CA TRP A 161 1.62 2.82 -2.08
C TRP A 161 2.95 2.14 -2.42
N ILE A 162 3.08 1.55 -3.62
CA ILE A 162 4.36 1.02 -4.11
C ILE A 162 5.43 2.11 -4.16
N ALA A 163 5.11 3.27 -4.72
CA ALA A 163 6.02 4.41 -4.70
C ALA A 163 6.42 4.77 -3.27
N THR A 164 5.45 5.01 -2.39
CA THR A 164 5.70 5.40 -1.01
C THR A 164 6.62 4.41 -0.28
N ILE A 165 6.33 3.11 -0.40
CA ILE A 165 7.13 2.03 0.19
C ILE A 165 8.54 2.01 -0.40
N SER A 166 8.68 2.12 -1.72
CA SER A 166 9.99 2.11 -2.38
C SER A 166 10.86 3.30 -2.00
N ALA A 167 10.27 4.48 -1.83
CA ALA A 167 10.97 5.67 -1.37
C ALA A 167 11.33 5.58 0.12
N LEU A 168 10.46 5.00 0.94
CA LEU A 168 10.74 4.75 2.34
C LEU A 168 11.86 3.72 2.54
N ALA A 169 11.85 2.61 1.80
CA ALA A 169 12.92 1.60 1.83
C ALA A 169 14.29 2.19 1.50
N ARG A 170 14.34 3.19 0.60
CA ARG A 170 15.58 3.91 0.32
C ARG A 170 16.09 4.68 1.53
N ARG A 171 15.21 5.25 2.34
CA ARG A 171 15.57 6.02 3.54
C ARG A 171 15.90 5.13 4.74
N GLU A 172 15.27 3.96 4.84
CA GLU A 172 15.45 3.02 5.94
C GLU A 172 16.71 2.18 5.77
N SER A 173 16.91 1.58 4.59
CA SER A 173 18.01 0.62 4.38
C SER A 173 18.87 0.91 3.16
N ASN A 174 18.62 2.01 2.43
CA ASN A 174 19.22 2.23 1.11
C ASN A 174 18.93 1.09 0.12
N HIS A 175 17.74 0.47 0.22
CA HIS A 175 17.32 -0.71 -0.54
C HIS A 175 18.18 -1.96 -0.29
N ASP A 176 18.90 -2.03 0.83
CA ASP A 176 19.60 -3.25 1.24
C ASP A 176 18.65 -4.17 2.02
N PRO A 177 18.32 -5.38 1.53
CA PRO A 177 17.50 -6.34 2.25
C PRO A 177 18.26 -7.03 3.40
N GLN A 178 19.59 -6.96 3.45
CA GLN A 178 20.41 -7.52 4.53
C GLN A 178 20.73 -6.50 5.63
N ALA A 179 20.21 -5.27 5.51
CA ALA A 179 20.48 -4.21 6.48
C ALA A 179 20.03 -4.59 7.89
N VAL A 180 20.90 -4.33 8.87
CA VAL A 180 20.61 -4.51 10.30
C VAL A 180 20.85 -3.19 11.03
N GLY A 181 19.80 -2.65 11.64
CA GLY A 181 19.81 -1.37 12.34
C GLY A 181 19.67 -1.51 13.86
N GLY A 182 19.87 -0.40 14.55
CA GLY A 182 19.62 -0.29 16.00
C GLY A 182 20.41 -1.29 16.85
N GLY A 183 21.62 -1.66 16.44
CA GLY A 183 22.46 -2.63 17.16
C GLY A 183 21.97 -4.08 17.05
N GLY A 184 21.21 -4.43 16.01
CA GLY A 184 20.69 -5.79 15.82
C GLY A 184 19.18 -5.93 16.04
N ALA A 185 18.46 -4.83 16.22
CA ALA A 185 17.05 -4.85 16.58
C ALA A 185 16.08 -4.74 15.39
N TRP A 186 16.54 -4.18 14.25
CA TRP A 186 15.72 -3.86 13.09
C TRP A 186 16.34 -4.49 11.84
N HIS A 187 15.54 -5.11 10.96
CA HIS A 187 16.05 -5.92 9.85
C HIS A 187 15.38 -5.58 8.51
N GLY A 188 16.17 -5.68 7.45
CA GLY A 188 15.72 -5.66 6.06
C GLY A 188 15.31 -4.29 5.53
N LEU A 189 14.58 -4.32 4.41
CA LEU A 189 14.27 -3.15 3.58
C LEU A 189 13.61 -2.01 4.37
N LEU A 190 12.63 -2.34 5.20
CA LEU A 190 11.91 -1.37 6.02
C LEU A 190 12.27 -1.44 7.51
N GLN A 191 13.43 -2.04 7.83
CA GLN A 191 13.95 -2.08 9.18
C GLN A 191 12.89 -2.56 10.18
N ILE A 192 12.36 -3.78 10.03
CA ILE A 192 11.29 -4.27 10.91
C ILE A 192 11.92 -5.03 12.08
N ALA A 193 11.41 -4.80 13.29
CA ALA A 193 11.80 -5.58 14.46
C ALA A 193 11.02 -6.91 14.53
N PRO A 194 11.65 -8.04 14.92
CA PRO A 194 11.00 -9.34 15.05
C PRO A 194 9.76 -9.31 15.96
N ALA A 195 9.84 -8.54 17.07
CA ALA A 195 8.72 -8.39 18.00
C ALA A 195 7.52 -7.67 17.36
N THR A 196 7.76 -6.63 16.55
CA THR A 196 6.71 -5.92 15.80
C THR A 196 6.08 -6.86 14.77
N ALA A 197 6.88 -7.60 14.01
CA ALA A 197 6.39 -8.56 13.03
C ALA A 197 5.46 -9.61 13.67
N ARG A 198 5.85 -10.18 14.82
CA ARG A 198 4.98 -11.08 15.60
C ARG A 198 3.71 -10.41 16.08
N GLY A 199 3.81 -9.19 16.60
CA GLY A 199 2.65 -8.42 17.07
C GLY A 199 1.62 -8.17 15.97
N HIS A 200 2.07 -8.03 14.72
CA HIS A 200 1.21 -7.91 13.56
C HIS A 200 0.82 -9.26 12.95
N GLY A 201 1.37 -10.38 13.40
CA GLY A 201 1.12 -11.72 12.86
C GLY A 201 1.67 -11.90 11.44
N CYS A 202 2.83 -11.33 11.15
CA CYS A 202 3.56 -11.56 9.91
C CYS A 202 4.10 -12.99 9.82
N GLU A 203 4.27 -13.51 8.59
CA GLU A 203 4.90 -14.82 8.38
C GLU A 203 6.40 -14.79 8.66
N ALA A 204 7.10 -13.76 8.20
CA ALA A 204 8.47 -13.49 8.60
C ALA A 204 8.48 -12.79 9.96
N ASP A 205 9.01 -13.46 10.97
CA ASP A 205 8.97 -12.97 12.35
C ASP A 205 10.29 -13.13 13.12
N THR A 206 11.32 -13.62 12.44
CA THR A 206 12.70 -13.73 12.90
C THR A 206 13.65 -12.77 12.15
N PRO A 207 14.84 -12.46 12.70
CA PRO A 207 15.86 -11.67 12.00
C PRO A 207 16.23 -12.18 10.60
N ALA A 208 16.36 -13.50 10.45
CA ALA A 208 16.78 -14.12 9.19
C ALA A 208 15.68 -14.06 8.13
N GLU A 209 14.43 -14.28 8.51
CA GLU A 209 13.29 -14.17 7.59
C GLU A 209 13.03 -12.72 7.18
N LEU A 210 13.18 -11.77 8.11
CA LEU A 210 13.04 -10.35 7.82
C LEU A 210 14.16 -9.79 6.93
N ALA A 211 15.26 -10.53 6.74
CA ALA A 211 16.29 -10.21 5.76
C ALA A 211 15.92 -10.66 4.32
N ASP A 212 14.85 -11.45 4.14
CA ASP A 212 14.26 -11.66 2.82
C ASP A 212 13.43 -10.42 2.44
N GLY A 213 13.82 -9.76 1.35
CA GLY A 213 13.16 -8.52 0.92
C GLY A 213 11.68 -8.67 0.61
N ARG A 214 11.24 -9.82 0.06
CA ARG A 214 9.83 -10.06 -0.23
C ARG A 214 9.03 -10.23 1.07
N ALA A 215 9.51 -11.05 1.98
CA ALA A 215 8.85 -11.29 3.26
C ALA A 215 8.81 -10.02 4.14
N ASN A 216 9.88 -9.22 4.11
CA ASN A 216 9.93 -7.91 4.76
C ASN A 216 8.86 -6.96 4.21
N LEU A 217 8.71 -6.89 2.88
CA LEU A 217 7.71 -6.03 2.24
C LEU A 217 6.27 -6.49 2.50
N ALA A 218 6.01 -7.79 2.51
CA ALA A 218 4.70 -8.33 2.88
C ALA A 218 4.33 -7.94 4.32
N CYS A 219 5.26 -8.07 5.27
CA CYS A 219 5.05 -7.63 6.65
C CYS A 219 4.87 -6.11 6.76
N ALA A 220 5.69 -5.33 6.04
CA ALA A 220 5.58 -3.88 5.98
C ALA A 220 4.18 -3.42 5.53
N VAL A 221 3.65 -3.99 4.44
CA VAL A 221 2.31 -3.64 3.93
C VAL A 221 1.24 -3.87 5.01
N ARG A 222 1.35 -4.96 5.77
CA ARG A 222 0.42 -5.28 6.86
C ARG A 222 0.50 -4.27 8.01
N ILE A 223 1.71 -3.91 8.44
CA ILE A 223 1.94 -2.88 9.48
C ILE A 223 1.38 -1.52 9.01
N MET A 224 1.73 -1.10 7.79
CA MET A 224 1.26 0.15 7.19
C MET A 224 -0.26 0.20 7.09
N THR A 225 -0.89 -0.90 6.64
CA THR A 225 -2.34 -0.98 6.54
C THR A 225 -2.98 -0.72 7.89
N HIS A 226 -2.49 -1.39 8.94
CA HIS A 226 -2.99 -1.20 10.29
C HIS A 226 -2.80 0.25 10.77
N ALA A 227 -1.60 0.83 10.58
CA ALA A 227 -1.31 2.19 11.02
C ALA A 227 -2.18 3.24 10.29
N VAL A 228 -2.30 3.15 8.97
CA VAL A 228 -3.11 4.09 8.18
C VAL A 228 -4.61 3.93 8.47
N ALA A 229 -5.09 2.69 8.66
CA ALA A 229 -6.48 2.45 9.04
C ALA A 229 -6.79 2.99 10.46
N ARG A 230 -5.85 2.84 11.40
CA ARG A 230 -5.96 3.36 12.78
C ARG A 230 -5.98 4.88 12.81
N ASP A 231 -5.07 5.52 12.07
CA ASP A 231 -4.80 6.95 12.22
C ASP A 231 -5.46 7.84 11.16
N GLY A 232 -5.94 7.26 10.06
CA GLY A 232 -6.64 7.98 9.00
C GLY A 232 -5.77 8.94 8.19
N VAL A 233 -4.44 8.83 8.27
CA VAL A 233 -3.47 9.68 7.55
C VAL A 233 -2.36 8.82 6.94
N VAL A 234 -1.75 9.27 5.85
CA VAL A 234 -0.53 8.67 5.30
C VAL A 234 0.61 8.90 6.29
N ALA A 235 0.86 10.17 6.67
CA ALA A 235 1.78 10.51 7.75
C ALA A 235 1.60 11.95 8.23
N ALA A 236 0.96 12.13 9.39
CA ALA A 236 0.77 13.43 10.04
C ALA A 236 0.66 13.28 11.55
N GLY A 237 1.19 14.25 12.32
CA GLY A 237 1.04 14.27 13.79
C GLY A 237 1.60 13.04 14.53
N GLY A 238 2.55 12.30 13.93
CA GLY A 238 3.05 11.03 14.47
C GLY A 238 2.17 9.81 14.16
N GLY A 239 1.06 9.97 13.42
CA GLY A 239 0.20 8.89 12.95
C GLY A 239 0.49 8.45 11.52
N GLY A 240 -0.17 7.37 11.09
CA GLY A 240 0.06 6.70 9.83
C GLY A 240 1.43 6.03 9.82
N LEU A 241 2.15 6.14 8.71
CA LEU A 241 3.52 5.63 8.61
C LEU A 241 4.50 6.33 9.58
N ALA A 242 4.17 7.53 10.08
CA ALA A 242 5.03 8.21 11.07
C ALA A 242 5.08 7.48 12.43
N ALA A 243 4.10 6.63 12.72
CA ALA A 243 4.03 5.89 13.98
C ALA A 243 5.12 4.81 14.10
N ASP A 244 5.52 4.22 12.98
CA ASP A 244 6.44 3.08 12.93
C ASP A 244 7.78 3.41 12.24
N TRP A 245 7.81 4.40 11.34
CA TRP A 245 9.00 4.72 10.54
C TRP A 245 9.56 6.12 10.82
N GLY A 246 10.80 6.16 11.31
CA GLY A 246 11.49 7.40 11.70
C GLY A 246 11.63 8.48 10.61
N PRO A 247 11.92 8.15 9.32
CA PRO A 247 11.90 9.11 8.21
C PRO A 247 10.54 9.80 8.03
N MET A 248 9.44 9.13 8.39
CA MET A 248 8.09 9.67 8.24
C MET A 248 7.69 10.58 9.42
N SER A 249 8.39 10.47 10.56
CA SER A 249 8.25 11.36 11.71
C SER A 249 9.04 12.66 11.61
N ARG A 250 9.95 12.78 10.64
CA ARG A 250 10.79 13.97 10.44
C ARG A 250 10.36 14.72 9.19
N GLU A 251 10.29 16.04 9.27
CA GLU A 251 9.78 16.88 8.18
C GLU A 251 10.57 16.69 6.88
N ALA A 252 11.88 16.94 6.89
CA ALA A 252 12.68 16.94 5.66
C ALA A 252 12.68 15.59 4.91
N PRO A 253 12.89 14.41 5.55
CA PRO A 253 12.80 13.13 4.84
C PRO A 253 11.39 12.80 4.38
N ARG A 254 10.35 13.06 5.20
CA ARG A 254 8.96 12.84 4.82
C ARG A 254 8.59 13.67 3.60
N GLU A 255 8.99 14.93 3.56
CA GLU A 255 8.70 15.83 2.44
C GLU A 255 9.45 15.39 1.18
N ALA A 256 10.70 14.93 1.29
CA ALA A 256 11.41 14.37 0.14
C ALA A 256 10.73 13.10 -0.43
N ILE A 257 10.20 12.23 0.43
CA ILE A 257 9.39 11.08 0.01
C ILE A 257 8.11 11.57 -0.68
N ARG A 258 7.38 12.48 -0.03
CA ARG A 258 6.12 13.03 -0.54
C ARG A 258 6.29 13.65 -1.92
N GLN A 259 7.30 14.48 -2.12
CA GLN A 259 7.58 15.13 -3.41
C GLN A 259 7.81 14.09 -4.51
N TRP A 260 8.68 13.12 -4.25
CA TRP A 260 8.95 12.07 -5.22
C TRP A 260 7.70 11.23 -5.56
N VAL A 261 6.85 10.92 -4.58
CA VAL A 261 5.57 10.21 -4.80
C VAL A 261 4.58 11.09 -5.58
N ARG A 262 4.51 12.37 -5.25
CA ARG A 262 3.58 13.34 -5.87
C ARG A 262 3.89 13.56 -7.36
N ASP A 263 5.15 13.46 -7.75
CA ASP A 263 5.62 13.61 -9.14
C ASP A 263 5.31 12.39 -10.02
N GLN A 264 4.72 11.32 -9.46
CA GLN A 264 4.37 10.13 -10.21
C GLN A 264 3.10 10.36 -11.07
N PRO A 265 3.02 9.75 -12.28
CA PRO A 265 1.96 10.04 -13.25
C PRO A 265 0.55 9.68 -12.77
N TYR A 266 0.43 8.89 -11.71
CA TYR A 266 -0.84 8.49 -11.11
C TYR A 266 -1.33 9.40 -10.00
N CYS A 267 -0.51 10.36 -9.57
CA CYS A 267 -0.90 11.40 -8.65
C CYS A 267 -1.46 12.65 -9.34
N GLU A 268 -1.35 12.72 -10.66
CA GLU A 268 -2.04 13.70 -11.47
C GLU A 268 -3.56 13.47 -11.44
N VAL A 269 -4.32 14.56 -11.40
CA VAL A 269 -5.78 14.50 -11.56
C VAL A 269 -6.07 14.19 -13.03
N GLN A 270 -6.29 12.93 -13.36
CA GLN A 270 -6.57 12.50 -14.73
C GLN A 270 -7.99 12.90 -15.17
N THR A 271 -8.14 14.10 -15.73
CA THR A 271 -9.41 14.61 -16.29
C THR A 271 -9.75 13.97 -17.64
N ALA A 272 -8.75 13.58 -18.43
CA ALA A 272 -8.92 13.07 -19.79
C ALA A 272 -9.31 11.57 -19.85
N VAL A 273 -8.71 10.71 -19.01
CA VAL A 273 -9.00 9.26 -19.01
C VAL A 273 -10.38 8.95 -18.44
N ALA A 274 -10.89 9.77 -17.52
CA ALA A 274 -12.28 9.71 -17.07
C ALA A 274 -13.30 10.00 -18.19
N THR A 275 -12.87 10.70 -19.26
CA THR A 275 -13.76 11.17 -20.33
C THR A 275 -13.76 10.23 -21.55
N ALA A 276 -12.72 9.41 -21.75
CA ALA A 276 -12.57 8.59 -22.96
C ALA A 276 -12.30 7.11 -22.64
N LEU A 277 -13.37 6.34 -22.39
CA LEU A 277 -13.31 4.87 -22.35
C LEU A 277 -12.93 4.23 -23.69
N ARG A 278 -12.86 5.04 -24.77
CA ARG A 278 -12.41 4.62 -26.09
C ARG A 278 -11.46 5.69 -26.64
N PRO A 279 -10.27 5.31 -27.16
CA PRO A 279 -9.46 6.25 -27.93
C PRO A 279 -10.32 6.87 -29.03
N LEU A 280 -10.41 8.20 -29.05
CA LEU A 280 -11.08 8.89 -30.16
C LEU A 280 -10.37 8.51 -31.45
N ALA A 281 -11.16 8.21 -32.49
CA ALA A 281 -10.60 7.94 -33.81
C ALA A 281 -9.69 9.11 -34.20
N ARG A 282 -8.44 8.80 -34.59
CA ARG A 282 -7.53 9.81 -35.13
C ARG A 282 -8.27 10.56 -36.24
N PRO A 283 -8.29 11.91 -36.23
CA PRO A 283 -8.89 12.67 -37.33
C PRO A 283 -8.32 12.15 -38.66
N GLY A 284 -9.19 11.75 -39.57
CA GLY A 284 -8.77 11.35 -40.91
C GLY A 284 -8.01 12.51 -41.55
N ALA A 285 -7.03 12.20 -42.40
CA ALA A 285 -6.19 13.20 -43.08
C ALA A 285 -6.96 14.23 -43.95
N ALA A 286 -8.29 14.15 -44.01
CA ALA A 286 -9.15 15.10 -44.69
C ALA A 286 -9.58 16.24 -43.75
N SER A 287 -8.72 17.25 -43.64
CA SER A 287 -9.08 18.70 -43.59
C SER A 287 -8.10 19.55 -42.76
N ILE A 288 -6.80 19.42 -42.99
CA ILE A 288 -5.93 20.60 -42.82
C ILE A 288 -5.99 21.36 -44.14
N ARG A 289 -7.08 22.09 -44.38
CA ARG A 289 -7.01 23.24 -45.30
C ARG A 289 -6.45 24.37 -44.47
N LEU A 290 -5.14 24.57 -44.60
CA LEU A 290 -4.50 25.80 -44.15
C LEU A 290 -5.20 26.95 -44.90
N ALA A 291 -6.06 27.69 -44.22
CA ALA A 291 -6.58 28.94 -44.73
C ALA A 291 -5.43 29.97 -44.63
N ALA A 292 -4.52 29.92 -45.59
CA ALA A 292 -3.62 31.03 -45.85
C ALA A 292 -4.41 32.07 -46.66
N ARG A 293 -4.66 33.23 -46.03
CA ARG A 293 -4.92 34.49 -46.70
C ARG A 293 -3.63 35.30 -46.67
#